data_AF-A0A3P9CDT5-F1
#
_entry.id   AF-A0A3P9CDT5-F1
#
_cell.length_a   1.000
_cell.length_b   1.000
_cell.length_c   1.000
_cell.angle_alpha   90.00
_cell.angle_beta   90.00
_cell.angle_gamma   90.00
#
_symmetry.space_group_name_H-M   'P 1'
#
loop_
_entity.id
_entity.type
_entity.pdbx_description
1 polymer ?
#
loop_
_entity_poly.entity_id
_entity_poly.type
_entity_poly.pdbx_seq_one_letter_code
_entity_poly.pdbx_strand_id
1 'polypeptide(L)'
;YAQNRNGILPDDELLNAERRLPETGMKIQIPLTNFPRIYLLTLLVFQVGMVLNIVALYVFCFRTKQKTTSVIYTINLAVSDLLVNLSLPTRILLYYSGGACITCSYLHIFSYFVNMYCSILFLTCICVDRYLAIVQAEASRRWRNSSVAKCVCISVWLFAIVVTYSFLSTAFQHTGCCLSKLLFLTITEFFLPLVIIVVFTLRIMWALTDRRLMQQSRDRRRKAVQLLTTVLIIFTVCFTPFHVRQVVVYFYPDMPHHVIVYHLTVTLSSLNSCMDPVVYCFVTNNFQATMRHLFRRAEPKQTSGDIVSMQHSSKASAGTDNAMTNNVILMTKILRSLQSSNTGKDRTL
;
A
#
# COMPACT_ATOMS: atom_id res chain seq x y z
N TYR A 1 6.82 -64.73 -2.50
CA TYR A 1 7.13 -65.18 -1.13
C TYR A 1 7.61 -63.97 -0.34
N ALA A 2 6.95 -63.71 0.79
CA ALA A 2 7.10 -62.53 1.63
C ALA A 2 8.49 -62.38 2.26
N GLN A 3 8.96 -61.14 2.51
CA GLN A 3 9.03 -60.58 3.88
C GLN A 3 9.68 -59.18 3.93
N ASN A 4 8.95 -58.28 4.60
CA ASN A 4 9.41 -57.30 5.59
C ASN A 4 10.35 -56.14 5.16
N ARG A 5 9.84 -54.90 5.26
CA ARG A 5 10.37 -53.92 6.23
C ARG A 5 9.38 -52.76 6.37
N ASN A 6 8.77 -52.68 7.55
CA ASN A 6 8.39 -51.41 8.16
C ASN A 6 9.64 -50.52 8.24
N GLY A 7 9.84 -49.68 7.23
CA GLY A 7 10.75 -48.56 7.28
C GLY A 7 9.91 -47.31 7.36
N ILE A 8 9.67 -46.82 8.57
CA ILE A 8 9.40 -45.39 8.77
C ILE A 8 10.60 -44.71 8.11
N LEU A 9 10.39 -44.04 6.96
CA LEU A 9 11.44 -43.21 6.38
C LEU A 9 11.85 -42.20 7.47
N PRO A 10 13.15 -42.03 7.75
CA PRO A 10 13.57 -41.00 8.69
C PRO A 10 13.08 -39.64 8.19
N ASP A 11 12.52 -38.82 9.08
CA ASP A 11 11.97 -37.49 8.76
C ASP A 11 12.94 -36.61 7.96
N ASP A 12 14.25 -36.89 8.05
CA ASP A 12 15.32 -36.22 7.31
C ASP A 12 15.30 -36.46 5.78
N GLU A 13 14.78 -37.59 5.27
CA GLU A 13 14.60 -37.81 3.83
C GLU A 13 13.37 -37.08 3.26
N LEU A 14 12.39 -36.76 4.10
CA LEU A 14 11.23 -35.94 3.72
C LEU A 14 11.56 -34.43 3.69
N LEU A 15 12.70 -34.03 4.28
CA LEU A 15 13.20 -32.66 4.37
C LEU A 15 13.99 -32.20 3.13
N ASN A 16 14.37 -33.10 2.23
CA ASN A 16 15.10 -32.81 0.99
C ASN A 16 14.54 -33.62 -0.20
N ALA A 17 13.52 -33.09 -0.88
CA ALA A 17 13.03 -33.69 -2.12
C ALA A 17 14.03 -33.39 -3.25
N GLU A 18 14.83 -34.40 -3.61
CA GLU A 18 15.76 -34.33 -4.74
C GLU A 18 14.97 -34.54 -6.05
N ARG A 19 14.72 -33.45 -6.81
CA ARG A 19 14.00 -33.54 -8.09
C ARG A 19 14.95 -33.22 -9.26
N ARG A 20 15.27 -34.24 -10.08
CA ARG A 20 16.04 -34.07 -11.32
C ARG A 20 15.15 -33.39 -12.38
N LEU A 21 15.62 -32.27 -12.96
CA LEU A 21 15.05 -31.74 -14.20
C LEU A 21 15.55 -32.60 -15.38
N PRO A 22 14.69 -32.95 -16.37
CA PRO A 22 15.02 -33.95 -17.39
C PRO A 22 16.19 -33.60 -18.32
N GLU A 23 16.64 -32.35 -18.42
CA GLU A 23 17.50 -31.93 -19.54
C GLU A 23 18.85 -31.30 -19.19
N THR A 24 19.23 -31.11 -17.91
CA THR A 24 20.51 -30.45 -17.58
C THR A 24 21.36 -31.15 -16.54
N GLY A 25 20.91 -32.26 -15.94
CA GLY A 25 21.68 -32.96 -14.89
C GLY A 25 21.94 -32.12 -13.63
N MET A 26 21.38 -30.91 -13.56
CA MET A 26 21.56 -29.98 -12.45
C MET A 26 20.70 -30.44 -11.27
N LYS A 27 21.35 -30.89 -10.21
CA LYS A 27 20.72 -31.22 -8.93
C LYS A 27 20.38 -29.92 -8.20
N ILE A 28 19.13 -29.47 -8.28
CA ILE A 28 18.65 -28.41 -7.40
C ILE A 28 18.25 -29.08 -6.09
N GLN A 29 19.14 -29.02 -5.10
CA GLN A 29 18.82 -29.43 -3.74
C GLN A 29 18.03 -28.29 -3.10
N ILE A 30 16.72 -28.49 -2.98
CA ILE A 30 15.78 -27.50 -2.45
C ILE A 30 15.54 -27.86 -0.98
N PRO A 31 16.16 -27.19 0.01
CA PRO A 31 15.92 -27.52 1.41
C PRO A 31 14.48 -27.15 1.80
N LEU A 32 13.60 -28.14 2.01
CA LEU A 32 12.15 -27.92 2.23
C LEU A 32 11.83 -27.11 3.49
N THR A 33 12.78 -26.95 4.42
CA THR A 33 12.59 -26.30 5.73
C THR A 33 12.14 -24.83 5.66
N ASN A 34 12.61 -24.07 4.67
CA ASN A 34 12.33 -22.63 4.55
C ASN A 34 11.15 -22.31 3.61
N PHE A 35 10.69 -23.26 2.80
CA PHE A 35 9.63 -23.06 1.82
C PHE A 35 8.25 -22.80 2.44
N PRO A 36 7.82 -23.51 3.50
CA PRO A 36 6.58 -23.20 4.21
C PRO A 36 6.52 -21.77 4.73
N ARG A 37 7.67 -21.21 5.17
CA ARG A 37 7.76 -19.86 5.73
C ARG A 37 7.56 -18.78 4.65
N ILE A 38 8.20 -18.94 3.49
CA ILE A 38 8.05 -18.01 2.35
C ILE A 38 6.63 -18.04 1.80
N TYR A 39 6.03 -19.23 1.77
CA TYR A 39 4.65 -19.43 1.36
C TYR A 39 3.67 -18.72 2.30
N LEU A 40 3.83 -18.94 3.61
CA LEU A 40 3.04 -18.27 4.63
C LEU A 40 3.17 -16.75 4.53
N LEU A 41 4.39 -16.25 4.31
CA LEU A 41 4.62 -14.83 4.09
C LEU A 41 3.88 -14.32 2.85
N THR A 42 3.91 -15.06 1.74
CA THR A 42 3.22 -14.68 0.50
C THR A 42 1.70 -14.65 0.69
N LEU A 43 1.14 -15.62 1.43
CA LEU A 43 -0.27 -15.61 1.80
C LEU A 43 -0.63 -14.43 2.72
N LEU A 44 0.23 -14.11 3.67
CA LEU A 44 0.03 -12.95 4.55
C LEU A 44 0.03 -11.65 3.74
N VAL A 45 0.99 -11.47 2.83
CA VAL A 45 1.05 -10.34 1.90
C VAL A 45 -0.24 -10.25 1.08
N PHE A 46 -0.71 -11.36 0.52
CA PHE A 46 -1.96 -11.42 -0.21
C PHE A 46 -3.15 -10.94 0.64
N GLN A 47 -3.34 -11.51 1.84
CA GLN A 47 -4.47 -11.16 2.70
C GLN A 47 -4.43 -9.69 3.14
N VAL A 48 -3.27 -9.23 3.63
CA VAL A 48 -3.09 -7.85 4.09
C VAL A 48 -3.27 -6.87 2.92
N GLY A 49 -2.63 -7.13 1.78
CA GLY A 49 -2.72 -6.31 0.58
C GLY A 49 -4.15 -6.21 0.06
N MET A 50 -4.88 -7.32 -0.01
CA MET A 50 -6.28 -7.33 -0.44
C MET A 50 -7.16 -6.51 0.51
N VAL A 51 -7.07 -6.77 1.83
CA VAL A 51 -7.92 -6.09 2.81
C VAL A 51 -7.67 -4.58 2.80
N LEU A 52 -6.40 -4.15 2.87
CA LEU A 52 -6.07 -2.73 2.96
C LEU A 52 -6.46 -1.98 1.68
N ASN A 53 -6.22 -2.56 0.50
CA ASN A 53 -6.55 -1.89 -0.77
C ASN A 53 -8.05 -1.91 -1.08
N ILE A 54 -8.80 -2.94 -0.70
CA ILE A 54 -10.28 -2.94 -0.79
C ILE A 54 -10.86 -1.85 0.11
N VAL A 55 -10.39 -1.75 1.37
CA VAL A 55 -10.82 -0.70 2.30
C VAL A 55 -10.48 0.68 1.76
N ALA A 56 -9.28 0.85 1.20
CA ALA A 56 -8.86 2.09 0.56
C ALA A 56 -9.79 2.48 -0.59
N LEU A 57 -10.04 1.54 -1.52
CA LEU A 57 -10.93 1.76 -2.65
C LEU A 57 -12.35 2.12 -2.20
N TYR A 58 -12.89 1.43 -1.19
CA TYR A 58 -14.18 1.76 -0.59
C TYR A 58 -14.21 3.20 -0.04
N VAL A 59 -13.20 3.59 0.74
CA VAL A 59 -13.13 4.94 1.32
C VAL A 59 -12.96 6.00 0.23
N PHE A 60 -12.13 5.76 -0.77
CA PHE A 60 -11.88 6.71 -1.83
C PHE A 60 -13.05 6.84 -2.78
N CYS A 61 -13.77 5.77 -3.10
CA CYS A 61 -14.92 5.79 -4.00
C CYS A 61 -16.19 6.30 -3.32
N PHE A 62 -16.46 5.90 -2.07
CA PHE A 62 -17.77 6.16 -1.43
C PHE A 62 -17.72 7.17 -0.28
N ARG A 63 -16.65 7.20 0.53
CA ARG A 63 -16.58 8.08 1.70
C ARG A 63 -15.98 9.45 1.38
N THR A 64 -15.16 9.55 0.34
CA THR A 64 -14.49 10.79 -0.06
C THR A 64 -15.38 11.60 -1.00
N LYS A 65 -16.04 12.64 -0.45
CA LYS A 65 -16.99 13.49 -1.19
C LYS A 65 -16.35 14.24 -2.36
N GLN A 66 -15.18 14.84 -2.14
CA GLN A 66 -14.46 15.60 -3.18
C GLN A 66 -13.37 14.74 -3.84
N LYS A 67 -13.55 14.41 -5.12
CA LYS A 67 -12.55 13.67 -5.92
C LYS A 67 -11.50 14.63 -6.46
N THR A 68 -10.45 14.86 -5.67
CA THR A 68 -9.27 15.61 -6.13
C THR A 68 -8.44 14.76 -7.11
N THR A 69 -7.60 15.41 -7.90
CA THR A 69 -6.61 14.76 -8.80
C THR A 69 -5.75 13.73 -8.07
N SER A 70 -5.20 14.08 -6.90
CA SER A 70 -4.51 13.15 -5.99
C SER A 70 -5.33 11.89 -5.67
N VAL A 71 -6.64 12.03 -5.39
CA VAL A 71 -7.53 10.89 -5.08
C VAL A 71 -7.72 9.99 -6.31
N ILE A 72 -7.81 10.56 -7.52
CA ILE A 72 -7.93 9.78 -8.76
C ILE A 72 -6.67 8.93 -8.98
N TYR A 73 -5.47 9.50 -8.81
CA TYR A 73 -4.22 8.74 -8.91
C TYR A 73 -4.15 7.63 -7.85
N THR A 74 -4.58 7.94 -6.61
CA THR A 74 -4.58 6.96 -5.51
C THR A 74 -5.56 5.82 -5.72
N ILE A 75 -6.73 6.08 -6.34
CA ILE A 75 -7.67 5.02 -6.73
C ILE A 75 -7.03 4.08 -7.75
N ASN A 76 -6.33 4.62 -8.74
CA ASN A 76 -5.67 3.77 -9.75
C ASN A 76 -4.50 2.96 -9.16
N LEU A 77 -3.75 3.55 -8.22
CA LEU A 77 -2.73 2.85 -7.44
C LEU A 77 -3.33 1.67 -6.64
N ALA A 78 -4.42 1.90 -5.92
CA ALA A 78 -5.10 0.83 -5.19
C ALA A 78 -5.65 -0.27 -6.13
N VAL A 79 -6.07 0.09 -7.36
CA VAL A 79 -6.51 -0.89 -8.36
C VAL A 79 -5.32 -1.73 -8.86
N SER A 80 -4.16 -1.13 -9.17
CA SER A 80 -2.98 -1.91 -9.57
C SER A 80 -2.52 -2.83 -8.45
N ASP A 81 -2.55 -2.36 -7.20
CA ASP A 81 -2.20 -3.16 -6.03
C ASP A 81 -3.11 -4.38 -5.86
N LEU A 82 -4.42 -4.23 -6.11
CA LEU A 82 -5.35 -5.35 -6.09
C LEU A 82 -5.05 -6.36 -7.20
N LEU A 83 -4.71 -5.91 -8.40
CA LEU A 83 -4.37 -6.81 -9.51
C LEU A 83 -3.12 -7.64 -9.21
N VAL A 84 -2.05 -7.04 -8.67
CA VAL A 84 -0.85 -7.81 -8.31
C VAL A 84 -1.14 -8.76 -7.15
N ASN A 85 -1.93 -8.34 -6.16
CA ASN A 85 -2.31 -9.21 -5.04
C ASN A 85 -3.11 -10.43 -5.53
N LEU A 86 -4.07 -10.24 -6.44
CA LEU A 86 -4.83 -11.33 -7.09
C LEU A 86 -3.93 -12.29 -7.89
N SER A 87 -2.73 -11.87 -8.29
CA SER A 87 -1.75 -12.72 -8.97
C SER A 87 -0.88 -13.55 -8.02
N LEU A 88 -0.82 -13.22 -6.72
CA LEU A 88 0.01 -13.97 -5.75
C LEU A 88 -0.40 -15.46 -5.61
N PRO A 89 -1.71 -15.82 -5.64
CA PRO A 89 -2.13 -17.22 -5.69
C PRO A 89 -1.65 -17.98 -6.94
N THR A 90 -1.52 -17.32 -8.10
CA THR A 90 -1.04 -18.02 -9.31
C THR A 90 0.46 -18.34 -9.20
N ARG A 91 1.25 -17.51 -8.50
CA ARG A 91 2.65 -17.80 -8.16
C ARG A 91 2.78 -19.06 -7.29
N ILE A 92 1.87 -19.22 -6.35
CA ILE A 92 1.78 -20.42 -5.50
C ILE A 92 1.52 -21.66 -6.35
N LEU A 93 0.54 -21.59 -7.26
CA LEU A 93 0.21 -22.70 -8.15
C LEU A 93 1.37 -23.03 -9.10
N LEU A 94 2.07 -22.00 -9.62
CA LEU A 94 3.26 -22.18 -10.45
C LEU A 94 4.33 -23.01 -9.71
N TYR A 95 4.57 -22.69 -8.43
CA TYR A 95 5.52 -23.44 -7.60
C TYR A 95 5.12 -24.91 -7.44
N TYR A 96 3.88 -25.20 -7.06
CA TYR A 96 3.41 -26.59 -6.90
C TYR A 96 3.39 -27.37 -8.22
N SER A 97 3.15 -26.69 -9.35
CA SER A 97 3.26 -27.28 -10.69
C SER A 97 4.71 -27.55 -11.13
N GLY A 98 5.71 -27.19 -10.32
CA GLY A 98 7.12 -27.32 -10.68
C GLY A 98 7.53 -26.45 -11.87
N GLY A 99 6.84 -25.33 -12.09
CA GLY A 99 7.08 -24.44 -13.24
C GLY A 99 6.30 -24.79 -14.51
N ALA A 100 5.53 -25.89 -14.52
CA ALA A 100 4.81 -26.33 -15.72
C ALA A 100 3.61 -25.44 -16.11
N CYS A 101 3.02 -24.70 -15.15
CA CYS A 101 1.89 -23.81 -15.45
C CYS A 101 2.35 -22.49 -16.10
N ILE A 102 2.55 -22.49 -17.42
CA ILE A 102 2.96 -21.30 -18.19
C ILE A 102 1.97 -20.15 -18.00
N THR A 103 0.66 -20.43 -18.00
CA THR A 103 -0.38 -19.42 -17.75
C THR A 103 -0.25 -18.76 -16.37
N CYS A 104 0.04 -19.55 -15.33
CA CYS A 104 0.24 -19.02 -13.98
C CYS A 104 1.46 -18.09 -13.91
N SER A 105 2.54 -18.49 -14.59
CA SER A 105 3.77 -17.70 -14.72
C SER A 105 3.50 -16.40 -15.46
N TYR A 106 2.86 -16.45 -16.63
CA TYR A 106 2.48 -15.28 -17.41
C TYR A 106 1.62 -14.30 -16.60
N LEU A 107 0.55 -14.79 -15.96
CA LEU A 107 -0.35 -13.94 -15.18
C LEU A 107 0.36 -13.24 -14.01
N HIS A 108 1.22 -13.96 -13.29
CA HIS A 108 1.97 -13.37 -12.18
C HIS A 108 3.01 -12.37 -12.65
N ILE A 109 3.84 -12.74 -13.62
CA ILE A 109 4.92 -11.90 -14.17
C ILE A 109 4.33 -10.63 -14.80
N PHE A 110 3.29 -10.77 -15.61
CA PHE A 110 2.61 -9.63 -16.24
C PHE A 110 2.02 -8.68 -15.19
N SER A 111 1.26 -9.21 -14.23
CA SER A 111 0.64 -8.38 -13.18
C SER A 111 1.68 -7.70 -12.29
N TYR A 112 2.78 -8.40 -11.99
CA TYR A 112 3.90 -7.86 -11.21
C TYR A 112 4.54 -6.64 -11.90
N PHE A 113 4.89 -6.77 -13.19
CA PHE A 113 5.54 -5.68 -13.92
C PHE A 113 4.59 -4.51 -14.20
N VAL A 114 3.34 -4.77 -14.61
CA VAL A 114 2.34 -3.71 -14.76
C VAL A 114 2.16 -2.96 -13.45
N ASN A 115 2.01 -3.68 -12.33
CA ASN A 115 1.87 -3.04 -11.03
C ASN A 115 3.10 -2.21 -10.68
N MET A 116 4.31 -2.72 -10.89
CA MET A 116 5.53 -1.97 -10.57
C MET A 116 5.58 -0.63 -11.33
N TYR A 117 5.32 -0.63 -12.63
CA TYR A 117 5.25 0.61 -13.42
C TYR A 117 4.12 1.53 -12.96
N CYS A 118 2.92 0.99 -12.75
CA CYS A 118 1.78 1.76 -12.25
C CYS A 118 2.07 2.38 -10.87
N SER A 119 2.61 1.61 -9.92
CA SER A 119 2.92 2.06 -8.57
C SER A 119 3.86 3.26 -8.60
N ILE A 120 4.97 3.17 -9.33
CA ILE A 120 5.96 4.25 -9.38
C ILE A 120 5.38 5.50 -10.07
N LEU A 121 4.71 5.32 -11.21
CA LEU A 121 4.17 6.44 -11.97
C LEU A 121 3.03 7.12 -11.21
N PHE A 122 2.10 6.38 -10.59
CA PHE A 122 1.03 6.96 -9.78
C PHE A 122 1.56 7.64 -8.52
N LEU A 123 2.53 7.05 -7.81
CA LEU A 123 3.18 7.71 -6.68
C LEU A 123 3.86 9.02 -7.11
N THR A 124 4.52 9.01 -8.27
CA THR A 124 5.11 10.22 -8.86
C THR A 124 4.04 11.26 -9.18
N CYS A 125 2.93 10.87 -9.82
CA CYS A 125 1.80 11.76 -10.10
C CYS A 125 1.19 12.35 -8.82
N ILE A 126 1.05 11.57 -7.75
CA ILE A 126 0.57 12.05 -6.44
C ILE A 126 1.56 13.10 -5.89
N CYS A 127 2.85 12.82 -5.94
CA CYS A 127 3.90 13.73 -5.46
C CYS A 127 3.93 15.05 -6.26
N VAL A 128 3.86 14.97 -7.59
CA VAL A 128 3.79 16.13 -8.49
C VAL A 128 2.51 16.94 -8.26
N ASP A 129 1.36 16.30 -8.12
CA ASP A 129 0.11 17.02 -7.82
C ASP A 129 0.21 17.78 -6.49
N ARG A 130 0.80 17.16 -5.45
CA ARG A 130 1.02 17.82 -4.16
C ARG A 130 1.94 19.02 -4.28
N TYR A 131 3.03 18.87 -5.03
CA TYR A 131 3.97 19.94 -5.31
C TYR A 131 3.30 21.12 -6.01
N LEU A 132 2.64 20.86 -7.14
CA LEU A 132 1.95 21.88 -7.92
C LEU A 132 0.91 22.62 -7.07
N ALA A 133 0.22 21.90 -6.21
CA ALA A 133 -0.78 22.47 -5.33
C ALA A 133 -0.22 23.35 -4.19
N ILE A 134 1.08 23.25 -3.88
CA ILE A 134 1.78 24.01 -2.84
C ILE A 134 2.60 25.17 -3.45
N VAL A 135 3.38 24.88 -4.49
CA VAL A 135 4.38 25.80 -5.05
C VAL A 135 3.81 26.66 -6.18
N GLN A 136 2.88 26.12 -6.97
CA GLN A 136 2.32 26.79 -8.15
C GLN A 136 0.78 26.73 -8.14
N ALA A 137 0.15 27.06 -7.01
CA ALA A 137 -1.28 26.84 -6.81
C ALA A 137 -2.17 27.53 -7.86
N GLU A 138 -1.82 28.76 -8.26
CA GLU A 138 -2.57 29.53 -9.27
C GLU A 138 -2.32 29.02 -10.70
N ALA A 139 -1.05 28.90 -11.10
CA ALA A 139 -0.67 28.44 -12.44
C ALA A 139 -1.11 26.98 -12.72
N SER A 140 -1.07 26.12 -11.71
CA SER A 140 -1.44 24.71 -11.85
C SER A 140 -2.94 24.45 -11.87
N ARG A 141 -3.79 25.45 -11.58
CA ARG A 141 -5.25 25.29 -11.48
C ARG A 141 -5.87 24.73 -12.78
N ARG A 142 -5.33 25.12 -13.94
CA ARG A 142 -5.76 24.62 -15.26
C ARG A 142 -5.46 23.14 -15.45
N TRP A 143 -4.31 22.67 -14.96
CA TRP A 143 -3.83 21.30 -15.12
C TRP A 143 -4.40 20.34 -14.06
N ARG A 144 -4.76 20.87 -12.88
CA ARG A 144 -5.26 20.09 -11.73
C ARG A 144 -6.77 19.90 -11.76
N ASN A 145 -7.28 19.40 -12.87
CA ASN A 145 -8.69 19.01 -13.02
C ASN A 145 -8.84 17.50 -13.25
N SER A 146 -10.04 16.98 -13.00
CA SER A 146 -10.30 15.54 -13.06
C SER A 146 -10.16 14.92 -14.44
N SER A 147 -10.40 15.69 -15.51
CA SER A 147 -10.28 15.19 -16.89
C SER A 147 -8.82 14.96 -17.26
N VAL A 148 -7.94 15.91 -16.92
CA VAL A 148 -6.49 15.77 -17.12
C VAL A 148 -5.96 14.60 -16.31
N ALA A 149 -6.35 14.47 -15.03
CA ALA A 149 -5.92 13.35 -14.19
C ALA A 149 -6.36 11.99 -14.75
N LYS A 150 -7.60 11.87 -15.25
CA LYS A 150 -8.07 10.64 -15.91
C LYS A 150 -7.26 10.31 -17.16
N CYS A 151 -6.95 11.32 -17.99
CA CYS A 151 -6.11 11.14 -19.18
C CYS A 151 -4.71 10.64 -18.79
N VAL A 152 -4.07 11.27 -17.79
CA VAL A 152 -2.78 10.82 -17.24
C VAL A 152 -2.87 9.37 -16.74
N CYS A 153 -3.94 9.00 -16.02
CA CYS A 153 -4.10 7.61 -15.58
C CYS A 153 -4.20 6.62 -16.75
N ILE A 154 -4.98 6.94 -17.77
CA ILE A 154 -5.09 6.10 -18.97
C ILE A 154 -3.72 5.95 -19.65
N SER A 155 -2.98 7.05 -19.81
CA SER A 155 -1.62 7.01 -20.38
C SER A 155 -0.66 6.16 -19.55
N VAL A 156 -0.71 6.25 -18.22
CA VAL A 156 0.11 5.41 -17.32
C VAL A 156 -0.21 3.93 -17.49
N TRP A 157 -1.50 3.57 -17.52
CA TRP A 157 -1.93 2.19 -17.73
C TRP A 157 -1.49 1.65 -19.09
N LEU A 158 -1.72 2.42 -20.16
CA LEU A 158 -1.32 2.03 -21.51
C LEU A 158 0.20 1.85 -21.61
N PHE A 159 0.96 2.79 -21.07
CA PHE A 159 2.42 2.68 -21.02
C PHE A 159 2.86 1.41 -20.28
N ALA A 160 2.37 1.19 -19.06
CA ALA A 160 2.74 0.03 -18.24
C ALA A 160 2.40 -1.30 -18.93
N ILE A 161 1.22 -1.40 -19.54
CA ILE A 161 0.77 -2.60 -20.26
C ILE A 161 1.60 -2.84 -21.52
N VAL A 162 1.79 -1.81 -22.36
CA VAL A 162 2.51 -1.94 -23.63
C VAL A 162 3.97 -2.31 -23.40
N VAL A 163 4.64 -1.65 -22.45
CA VAL A 163 6.03 -1.95 -22.10
C VAL A 163 6.16 -3.38 -21.58
N THR A 164 5.29 -3.77 -20.63
CA THR A 164 5.28 -5.12 -20.05
C THR A 164 5.02 -6.19 -21.12
N TYR A 165 4.02 -5.98 -21.97
CA TYR A 165 3.66 -6.92 -23.03
C TYR A 165 4.78 -7.08 -24.07
N SER A 166 5.34 -5.97 -24.54
CA SER A 166 6.44 -5.98 -25.52
C SER A 166 7.65 -6.72 -24.98
N PHE A 167 7.97 -6.52 -23.71
CA PHE A 167 9.03 -7.24 -23.03
C PHE A 167 8.72 -8.73 -22.94
N LEU A 168 7.53 -9.09 -22.44
CA LEU A 168 7.17 -10.48 -22.20
C LEU A 168 7.09 -11.29 -23.50
N SER A 169 6.56 -10.70 -24.58
CA SER A 169 6.59 -11.28 -25.93
C SER A 169 8.02 -11.55 -26.40
N THR A 170 8.91 -10.58 -26.24
CA THR A 170 10.34 -10.72 -26.60
C THR A 170 11.07 -11.75 -25.74
N ALA A 171 10.69 -11.90 -24.47
CA ALA A 171 11.26 -12.89 -23.55
C ALA A 171 10.84 -14.31 -23.94
N PHE A 172 9.58 -14.53 -24.32
CA PHE A 172 9.07 -15.85 -24.72
C PHE A 172 9.54 -16.30 -26.12
N GLN A 173 9.81 -15.38 -27.05
CA GLN A 173 10.20 -15.74 -28.43
C GLN A 173 11.70 -16.03 -28.62
N HIS A 174 12.58 -15.54 -27.75
CA HIS A 174 14.03 -15.67 -27.92
C HIS A 174 14.71 -16.12 -26.61
N THR A 175 14.88 -17.43 -26.47
CA THR A 175 15.48 -18.13 -25.32
C THR A 175 17.00 -17.94 -25.19
N GLY A 176 17.70 -17.52 -26.25
CA GLY A 176 19.17 -17.48 -26.30
C GLY A 176 19.87 -16.22 -25.75
N CYS A 177 19.14 -15.19 -25.30
CA CYS A 177 19.72 -13.90 -24.90
C CYS A 177 19.12 -13.38 -23.58
N CYS A 178 19.08 -14.23 -22.56
CA CYS A 178 18.39 -13.93 -21.30
C CYS A 178 19.10 -12.87 -20.46
N LEU A 179 20.44 -12.78 -20.50
CA LEU A 179 21.21 -11.95 -19.58
C LEU A 179 21.17 -10.44 -19.93
N SER A 180 21.32 -10.08 -21.20
CA SER A 180 21.19 -8.68 -21.65
C SER A 180 19.78 -8.11 -21.47
N LYS A 181 18.76 -8.94 -21.69
CA LYS A 181 17.35 -8.61 -21.41
C LYS A 181 17.10 -8.34 -19.93
N LEU A 182 17.78 -9.07 -19.07
CA LEU A 182 17.70 -8.96 -17.61
C LEU A 182 18.30 -7.65 -17.08
N LEU A 183 19.38 -7.18 -17.70
CA LEU A 183 19.90 -5.83 -17.44
C LEU A 183 19.00 -4.75 -17.98
N PHE A 184 18.55 -4.88 -19.22
CA PHE A 184 17.64 -3.91 -19.81
C PHE A 184 16.41 -3.74 -18.92
N LEU A 185 15.85 -4.87 -18.47
CA LEU A 185 14.79 -4.94 -17.48
C LEU A 185 15.18 -4.17 -16.20
N THR A 186 16.31 -4.50 -15.58
CA THR A 186 16.75 -3.80 -14.36
C THR A 186 16.94 -2.28 -14.56
N ILE A 187 17.44 -1.86 -15.72
CA ILE A 187 17.62 -0.44 -16.07
C ILE A 187 16.28 0.26 -16.24
N THR A 188 15.37 -0.31 -17.02
CA THR A 188 14.05 0.28 -17.26
C THR A 188 13.14 0.23 -16.03
N GLU A 189 13.34 -0.75 -15.17
CA GLU A 189 12.46 -1.03 -14.03
C GLU A 189 12.88 -0.38 -12.72
N PHE A 190 14.19 -0.21 -12.52
CA PHE A 190 14.69 0.36 -11.27
C PHE A 190 15.38 1.69 -11.47
N PHE A 191 16.36 1.76 -12.36
CA PHE A 191 17.16 2.96 -12.49
C PHE A 191 16.37 4.13 -13.07
N LEU A 192 15.61 3.91 -14.14
CA LEU A 192 14.77 4.98 -14.72
C LEU A 192 13.72 5.48 -13.71
N PRO A 193 12.92 4.61 -13.05
CA PRO A 193 11.93 5.07 -12.08
C PRO A 193 12.56 5.67 -10.80
N LEU A 194 13.72 5.16 -10.34
CA LEU A 194 14.48 5.73 -9.23
C LEU A 194 14.96 7.14 -9.55
N VAL A 195 15.54 7.36 -10.74
CA VAL A 195 15.99 8.68 -11.19
C VAL A 195 14.80 9.64 -11.25
N ILE A 196 13.67 9.21 -11.80
CA ILE A 196 12.44 10.01 -11.84
C ILE A 196 12.03 10.41 -10.41
N ILE A 197 11.83 9.44 -9.51
CA ILE A 197 11.40 9.69 -8.12
C ILE A 197 12.40 10.63 -7.41
N VAL A 198 13.71 10.39 -7.53
CA VAL A 198 14.76 11.18 -6.87
C VAL A 198 14.77 12.61 -7.40
N VAL A 199 14.79 12.82 -8.73
CA VAL A 199 14.81 14.15 -9.33
C VAL A 199 13.57 14.94 -8.93
N PHE A 200 12.37 14.34 -9.03
CA PHE A 200 11.14 15.00 -8.59
C PHE A 200 11.17 15.28 -7.09
N THR A 201 11.59 14.32 -6.26
CA THR A 201 11.70 14.53 -4.81
C THR A 201 12.64 15.68 -4.47
N LEU A 202 13.83 15.74 -5.08
CA LEU A 202 14.80 16.81 -4.85
C LEU A 202 14.27 18.18 -5.29
N ARG A 203 13.66 18.26 -6.48
CA ARG A 203 13.01 19.50 -6.96
C ARG A 203 11.94 19.98 -6.00
N ILE A 204 11.12 19.06 -5.51
CA ILE A 204 10.04 19.38 -4.57
C ILE A 204 10.63 19.83 -3.22
N MET A 205 11.57 19.07 -2.67
CA MET A 205 12.24 19.40 -1.40
C MET A 205 12.94 20.77 -1.46
N TRP A 206 13.60 21.06 -2.57
CA TRP A 206 14.27 22.35 -2.77
C TRP A 206 13.26 23.51 -2.83
N ALA A 207 12.19 23.38 -3.61
CA ALA A 207 11.14 24.38 -3.67
C ALA A 207 10.40 24.56 -2.32
N LEU A 208 10.27 23.50 -1.53
CA LEU A 208 9.69 23.55 -0.18
C LEU A 208 10.58 24.26 0.85
N THR A 209 11.86 24.49 0.52
CA THR A 209 12.82 25.23 1.36
C THR A 209 12.64 26.75 1.25
N ASP A 210 12.00 27.25 0.17
CA ASP A 210 11.74 28.68 0.02
C ASP A 210 10.80 29.21 1.12
N ARG A 211 11.30 30.19 1.87
CA ARG A 211 10.60 30.81 2.99
C ARG A 211 9.47 31.73 2.55
N ARG A 212 9.43 32.19 1.29
CA ARG A 212 8.34 33.06 0.79
C ARG A 212 7.00 32.32 0.63
N LEU A 213 7.04 31.00 0.49
CA LEU A 213 5.85 30.13 0.49
C LEU A 213 5.33 29.80 1.91
N MET A 214 5.95 30.33 2.99
CA MET A 214 5.73 29.90 4.39
C MET A 214 4.37 30.27 5.00
N GLN A 215 3.65 31.26 4.47
CA GLN A 215 2.50 31.81 5.20
C GLN A 215 1.21 31.00 5.06
N GLN A 216 1.07 30.13 4.05
CA GLN A 216 -0.23 29.50 3.75
C GLN A 216 -0.40 28.01 4.05
N SER A 217 0.61 27.23 4.51
CA SER A 217 0.34 25.89 5.13
C SER A 217 1.59 25.10 5.58
N ARG A 218 2.13 25.41 6.77
CA ARG A 218 3.17 24.56 7.40
C ARG A 218 2.76 23.07 7.47
N ASP A 219 1.49 22.80 7.76
CA ASP A 219 0.96 21.43 7.86
C ASP A 219 0.88 20.70 6.52
N ARG A 220 0.48 21.39 5.45
CA ARG A 220 0.39 20.80 4.11
C ARG A 220 1.77 20.50 3.57
N ARG A 221 2.75 21.38 3.83
CA ARG A 221 4.16 21.13 3.54
C ARG A 221 4.68 19.92 4.30
N ARG A 222 4.44 19.86 5.62
CA ARG A 222 4.85 18.70 6.44
C ARG A 222 4.28 17.40 5.88
N LYS A 223 2.99 17.36 5.54
CA LYS A 223 2.36 16.19 4.91
C LYS A 223 2.99 15.82 3.56
N ALA A 224 3.34 16.80 2.74
CA ALA A 224 3.99 16.56 1.44
C ALA A 224 5.41 15.98 1.60
N VAL A 225 6.22 16.51 2.53
CA VAL A 225 7.54 15.95 2.84
C VAL A 225 7.40 14.53 3.39
N GLN A 226 6.50 14.31 4.35
CA GLN A 226 6.26 12.98 4.92
C GLN A 226 5.83 11.97 3.85
N LEU A 227 4.95 12.37 2.93
CA LEU A 227 4.54 11.57 1.79
C LEU A 227 5.75 11.19 0.91
N LEU A 228 6.56 12.17 0.49
CA LEU A 228 7.73 11.95 -0.36
C LEU A 228 8.76 11.02 0.31
N THR A 229 9.07 11.27 1.58
CA THR A 229 9.97 10.44 2.36
C THR A 229 9.43 9.01 2.49
N THR A 230 8.13 8.86 2.73
CA THR A 230 7.47 7.55 2.81
C THR A 230 7.59 6.78 1.50
N VAL A 231 7.29 7.43 0.37
CA VAL A 231 7.41 6.83 -0.98
C VAL A 231 8.84 6.38 -1.25
N LEU A 232 9.84 7.22 -0.96
CA LEU A 232 11.24 6.87 -1.15
C LEU A 232 11.66 5.65 -0.32
N ILE A 233 11.23 5.61 0.95
CA ILE A 233 11.54 4.48 1.85
C ILE A 233 10.89 3.19 1.32
N ILE A 234 9.60 3.23 1.00
CA ILE A 234 8.88 2.06 0.50
C ILE A 234 9.53 1.54 -0.78
N PHE A 235 9.81 2.44 -1.74
CA PHE A 235 10.43 2.06 -3.00
C PHE A 235 11.80 1.41 -2.78
N THR A 236 12.63 2.03 -1.92
CA THR A 236 13.97 1.54 -1.63
C THR A 236 13.93 0.17 -0.95
N VAL A 237 13.09 0.00 0.07
CA VAL A 237 13.02 -1.24 0.85
C VAL A 237 12.39 -2.38 0.05
N CYS A 238 11.33 -2.10 -0.72
CA CYS A 238 10.58 -3.14 -1.41
C CYS A 238 11.24 -3.57 -2.73
N PHE A 239 11.70 -2.63 -3.56
CA PHE A 239 12.17 -2.96 -4.92
C PHE A 239 13.68 -3.13 -5.03
N THR A 240 14.50 -2.40 -4.27
CA THR A 240 15.96 -2.46 -4.42
C THR A 240 16.53 -3.87 -4.25
N PRO A 241 16.12 -4.69 -3.27
CA PRO A 241 16.73 -6.00 -3.06
C PRO A 241 16.56 -6.94 -4.26
N PHE A 242 15.39 -6.91 -4.91
CA PHE A 242 15.13 -7.68 -6.13
C PHE A 242 16.04 -7.24 -7.28
N HIS A 243 16.14 -5.93 -7.52
CA HIS A 243 16.94 -5.39 -8.61
C HIS A 243 18.45 -5.52 -8.37
N VAL A 244 18.92 -5.38 -7.14
CA VAL A 244 20.32 -5.66 -6.77
C VAL A 244 20.66 -7.12 -7.06
N ARG A 245 19.80 -8.06 -6.65
CA ARG A 245 19.98 -9.48 -7.02
C ARG A 245 20.05 -9.64 -8.53
N GLN A 246 19.22 -8.90 -9.26
CA GLN A 246 19.15 -9.00 -10.71
C GLN A 246 20.43 -8.54 -11.41
N VAL A 247 21.02 -7.45 -10.91
CA VAL A 247 22.33 -6.94 -11.32
C VAL A 247 23.45 -7.93 -10.97
N VAL A 248 23.42 -8.54 -9.78
CA VAL A 248 24.43 -9.53 -9.37
C VAL A 248 24.40 -10.76 -10.30
N VAL A 249 23.21 -11.29 -10.60
CA VAL A 249 23.05 -12.42 -11.54
C VAL A 249 23.56 -12.07 -12.94
N TYR A 250 23.44 -10.81 -13.35
CA TYR A 250 23.98 -10.36 -14.61
C TYR A 250 25.52 -10.37 -14.65
N PHE A 251 26.16 -9.75 -13.65
CA PHE A 251 27.62 -9.61 -13.64
C PHE A 251 28.35 -10.89 -13.23
N TYR A 252 27.68 -11.78 -12.50
CA TYR A 252 28.24 -13.03 -12.00
C TYR A 252 27.30 -14.20 -12.32
N PRO A 253 27.18 -14.59 -13.61
CA PRO A 253 26.24 -15.64 -14.03
C PRO A 253 26.60 -17.02 -13.47
N ASP A 254 27.89 -17.27 -13.19
CA ASP A 254 28.38 -18.56 -12.67
C ASP A 254 28.19 -18.73 -11.14
N MET A 255 27.74 -17.69 -10.44
CA MET A 255 27.51 -17.77 -8.99
C MET A 255 26.27 -18.63 -8.68
N PRO A 256 26.32 -19.47 -7.62
CA PRO A 256 25.22 -20.33 -7.26
C PRO A 256 23.95 -19.52 -6.99
N HIS A 257 22.90 -19.78 -7.77
CA HIS A 257 21.64 -19.09 -7.64
C HIS A 257 20.85 -19.62 -6.46
N HIS A 258 20.86 -18.88 -5.35
CA HIS A 258 20.04 -19.21 -4.20
C HIS A 258 18.55 -18.92 -4.49
N VAL A 259 17.81 -19.97 -4.83
CA VAL A 259 16.35 -19.95 -5.08
C VAL A 259 15.60 -19.25 -3.93
N ILE A 260 16.02 -19.46 -2.69
CA ILE A 260 15.45 -18.79 -1.50
C ILE A 260 15.55 -17.27 -1.60
N VAL A 261 16.72 -16.74 -1.99
CA VAL A 261 16.96 -15.29 -2.13
C VAL A 261 16.08 -14.71 -3.24
N TYR A 262 15.90 -15.43 -4.35
CA TYR A 262 14.93 -15.04 -5.39
C TYR A 262 13.53 -14.89 -4.80
N HIS A 263 13.04 -15.91 -4.10
CA HIS A 263 11.68 -15.87 -3.59
C HIS A 263 11.48 -14.79 -2.52
N LEU A 264 12.43 -14.61 -1.62
CA LEU A 264 12.41 -13.56 -0.60
C LEU A 264 12.38 -12.18 -1.22
N THR A 265 13.27 -11.89 -2.18
CA THR A 265 13.34 -10.57 -2.82
C THR A 265 12.08 -10.25 -3.62
N VAL A 266 11.49 -11.21 -4.33
CA VAL A 266 10.20 -11.02 -5.04
C VAL A 266 9.03 -10.81 -4.05
N THR A 267 9.01 -11.56 -2.93
CA THR A 267 7.99 -11.36 -1.90
C THR A 267 8.15 -10.00 -1.20
N LEU A 268 9.39 -9.53 -1.03
CA LEU A 268 9.68 -8.18 -0.54
C LEU A 268 9.23 -7.09 -1.52
N SER A 269 9.41 -7.28 -2.84
CA SER A 269 8.80 -6.40 -3.84
C SER A 269 7.27 -6.40 -3.75
N SER A 270 6.67 -7.56 -3.49
CA SER A 270 5.21 -7.68 -3.36
C SER A 270 4.65 -6.95 -2.14
N LEU A 271 5.45 -6.78 -1.08
CA LEU A 271 5.07 -5.97 0.09
C LEU A 271 4.83 -4.50 -0.23
N ASN A 272 5.30 -3.99 -1.38
CA ASN A 272 5.03 -2.62 -1.82
C ASN A 272 3.53 -2.30 -1.78
N SER A 273 2.70 -3.20 -2.33
CA SER A 273 1.24 -3.02 -2.39
C SER A 273 0.57 -2.99 -1.01
N CYS A 274 1.19 -3.61 0.00
CA CYS A 274 0.73 -3.56 1.39
C CYS A 274 1.14 -2.27 2.11
N MET A 275 2.20 -1.61 1.63
CA MET A 275 2.76 -0.39 2.22
C MET A 275 2.17 0.89 1.62
N ASP A 276 1.63 0.84 0.40
CA ASP A 276 0.93 1.96 -0.25
C ASP A 276 -0.24 2.55 0.58
N PRO A 277 -1.01 1.79 1.38
CA PRO A 277 -1.92 2.32 2.40
C PRO A 277 -1.31 3.34 3.39
N VAL A 278 0.00 3.30 3.64
CA VAL A 278 0.67 4.34 4.45
C VAL A 278 0.70 5.67 3.68
N VAL A 279 0.98 5.63 2.37
CA VAL A 279 0.93 6.79 1.46
C VAL A 279 -0.49 7.37 1.44
N TYR A 280 -1.51 6.51 1.39
CA TYR A 280 -2.93 6.88 1.34
C TYR A 280 -3.39 7.72 2.54
N CYS A 281 -2.77 7.49 3.71
CA CYS A 281 -3.03 8.26 4.93
C CYS A 281 -2.59 9.74 4.81
N PHE A 282 -1.63 10.04 3.95
CA PHE A 282 -1.23 11.42 3.64
C PHE A 282 -2.10 12.04 2.54
N VAL A 283 -2.87 11.23 1.80
CA VAL A 283 -3.70 11.71 0.70
C VAL A 283 -5.05 12.26 1.17
N THR A 284 -5.77 11.53 2.03
CA THR A 284 -7.09 11.97 2.52
C THR A 284 -7.24 11.80 4.03
N ASN A 285 -7.91 12.77 4.67
CA ASN A 285 -8.24 12.69 6.10
C ASN A 285 -9.25 11.56 6.39
N ASN A 286 -10.13 11.25 5.44
CA ASN A 286 -11.13 10.17 5.59
C ASN A 286 -10.45 8.81 5.72
N PHE A 287 -9.50 8.49 4.84
CA PHE A 287 -8.75 7.24 4.91
C PHE A 287 -7.90 7.18 6.17
N GLN A 288 -7.22 8.28 6.51
CA GLN A 288 -6.43 8.38 7.74
C GLN A 288 -7.29 8.12 8.99
N ALA A 289 -8.53 8.64 9.04
CA ALA A 289 -9.45 8.40 10.15
C ALA A 289 -9.89 6.93 10.21
N THR A 290 -10.28 6.34 9.07
CA THR A 290 -10.63 4.91 8.99
C THR A 290 -9.50 4.03 9.49
N MET A 291 -8.26 4.25 9.05
CA MET A 291 -7.10 3.47 9.49
C MET A 291 -6.85 3.61 10.99
N ARG A 292 -6.94 4.82 11.56
CA ARG A 292 -6.83 5.01 13.01
C ARG A 292 -7.90 4.24 13.80
N HIS A 293 -9.13 4.17 13.29
CA HIS A 293 -10.19 3.40 13.93
C HIS A 293 -9.93 1.89 13.86
N LEU A 294 -9.42 1.38 12.73
CA LEU A 294 -9.06 -0.03 12.58
C LEU A 294 -7.92 -0.42 13.53
N PHE A 295 -6.87 0.40 13.62
CA PHE A 295 -5.75 0.15 14.53
C PHE A 295 -6.14 0.28 16.01
N ARG A 296 -6.95 1.28 16.40
CA ARG A 296 -7.44 1.40 17.81
C ARG A 296 -8.37 0.27 18.23
N ARG A 297 -9.05 -0.39 17.30
CA ARG A 297 -9.89 -1.57 17.60
C ARG A 297 -9.08 -2.85 17.70
N ALA A 298 -7.89 -2.88 17.08
CA ALA A 298 -6.96 -4.00 17.15
C ALA A 298 -6.17 -4.01 18.49
N GLU A 299 -6.02 -2.86 19.15
CA GLU A 299 -5.60 -2.84 20.56
C GLU A 299 -6.75 -3.37 21.44
N PRO A 300 -6.57 -4.51 22.13
CA PRO A 300 -7.56 -4.94 23.11
C PRO A 300 -7.67 -3.87 24.18
N LYS A 301 -8.91 -3.41 24.45
CA LYS A 301 -9.18 -2.65 25.67
C LYS A 301 -8.64 -3.48 26.83
N GLN A 302 -7.57 -3.02 27.48
CA GLN A 302 -7.27 -3.48 28.84
C GLN A 302 -8.51 -3.20 29.67
N THR A 303 -9.26 -4.25 29.97
CA THR A 303 -10.22 -4.27 31.07
C THR A 303 -9.37 -4.01 32.31
N SER A 304 -9.26 -2.74 32.70
CA SER A 304 -8.83 -2.38 34.04
C SER A 304 -9.83 -3.04 34.98
N GLY A 305 -9.35 -4.04 35.72
CA GLY A 305 -10.14 -4.69 36.74
C GLY A 305 -10.39 -3.70 37.87
N ASP A 306 -11.56 -3.07 37.86
CA ASP A 306 -12.07 -2.46 39.07
C ASP A 306 -12.56 -3.58 39.98
N ILE A 307 -11.73 -3.83 41.00
CA ILE A 307 -11.98 -4.70 42.13
C ILE A 307 -13.33 -4.35 42.73
N VAL A 308 -14.21 -5.35 42.75
CA VAL A 308 -15.43 -5.38 43.54
C VAL A 308 -15.06 -5.20 45.00
N SER A 309 -15.29 -4.02 45.58
CA SER A 309 -15.48 -3.91 47.03
C SER A 309 -16.98 -3.92 47.33
N MET A 310 -17.47 -5.11 47.69
CA MET A 310 -18.73 -5.25 48.40
C MET A 310 -18.65 -4.47 49.71
N GLN A 311 -19.55 -3.51 49.91
CA GLN A 311 -19.97 -3.13 51.25
C GLN A 311 -21.49 -3.20 51.33
N HIS A 312 -21.91 -4.19 52.09
CA HIS A 312 -23.27 -4.56 52.40
C HIS A 312 -23.86 -3.55 53.40
N SER A 313 -24.96 -2.88 53.05
CA SER A 313 -26.01 -2.59 54.02
C SER A 313 -27.34 -2.29 53.32
N SER A 314 -28.33 -3.12 53.63
CA SER A 314 -29.70 -3.02 53.16
C SER A 314 -30.54 -2.15 54.10
N LYS A 315 -31.50 -1.42 53.50
CA LYS A 315 -32.74 -0.82 54.05
C LYS A 315 -32.72 0.66 54.46
N ALA A 316 -33.49 1.41 53.65
CA ALA A 316 -34.62 2.28 54.01
C ALA A 316 -34.47 3.80 53.77
N SER A 317 -35.43 4.29 52.96
CA SER A 317 -36.11 5.59 53.00
C SER A 317 -35.54 6.79 52.22
N ALA A 318 -36.35 7.21 51.23
CA ALA A 318 -36.69 8.57 50.80
C ALA A 318 -35.61 9.53 50.26
N GLY A 319 -35.90 10.13 49.10
CA GLY A 319 -35.26 11.38 48.68
C GLY A 319 -35.11 11.54 47.16
N THR A 320 -36.06 12.24 46.57
CA THR A 320 -36.17 12.64 45.17
C THR A 320 -35.14 13.71 44.78
N ASP A 321 -34.99 13.89 43.46
CA ASP A 321 -34.50 15.07 42.74
C ASP A 321 -33.01 15.19 42.37
N ASN A 322 -32.74 15.08 41.06
CA ASN A 322 -32.20 16.21 40.31
C ASN A 322 -32.36 16.03 38.79
N ALA A 323 -33.54 16.41 38.28
CA ALA A 323 -33.80 16.67 36.86
C ALA A 323 -34.13 18.16 36.60
N MET A 324 -33.78 19.08 37.52
CA MET A 324 -34.25 20.47 37.51
C MET A 324 -33.18 21.53 37.19
N THR A 325 -31.93 21.16 36.89
CA THR A 325 -30.87 22.17 36.69
C THR A 325 -30.75 22.69 35.25
N ASN A 326 -31.29 21.97 34.26
CA ASN A 326 -31.17 22.38 32.85
C ASN A 326 -32.34 23.22 32.32
N ASN A 327 -33.50 23.22 32.99
CA ASN A 327 -34.68 23.97 32.53
C ASN A 327 -34.72 25.43 33.03
N VAL A 328 -34.05 25.74 34.15
CA VAL A 328 -34.02 27.10 34.72
C VAL A 328 -33.17 28.04 33.85
N ILE A 329 -32.06 27.56 33.29
CA ILE A 329 -31.15 28.35 32.44
C ILE A 329 -31.81 28.72 31.09
N LEU A 330 -32.69 27.85 30.57
CA LEU A 330 -33.43 28.11 29.33
C LEU A 330 -34.57 29.11 29.55
N MET A 331 -35.30 29.01 30.67
CA MET A 331 -36.36 29.96 31.04
C MET A 331 -35.82 31.37 31.31
N THR A 332 -34.62 31.52 31.92
CA THR A 332 -34.05 32.86 32.15
C THR A 332 -33.61 33.56 30.86
N LYS A 333 -33.23 32.79 29.82
CA LYS A 333 -32.85 33.36 28.51
C LYS A 333 -34.08 33.80 27.70
N ILE A 334 -35.19 33.07 27.78
CA ILE A 334 -36.44 33.40 27.10
C ILE A 334 -37.12 34.63 27.75
N LEU A 335 -37.08 34.75 29.08
CA LEU A 335 -37.60 35.94 29.78
C LEU A 335 -36.80 37.21 29.46
N ARG A 336 -35.46 37.12 29.29
CA ARG A 336 -34.63 38.28 28.90
C ARG A 336 -34.85 38.74 27.46
N SER A 337 -35.17 37.83 26.52
CA SER A 337 -35.48 38.22 25.13
C SER A 337 -36.87 38.83 24.98
N LEU A 338 -37.80 38.52 25.90
CA LEU A 338 -39.15 39.10 25.90
C LEU A 338 -39.20 40.49 26.57
N GLN A 339 -38.26 40.81 27.48
CA GLN A 339 -38.15 42.15 28.06
C GLN A 339 -37.44 43.19 27.16
N SER A 340 -36.63 42.77 26.17
CA SER A 340 -35.96 43.71 25.25
C SER A 340 -36.80 44.12 24.03
N SER A 341 -38.01 43.56 23.87
CA SER A 341 -38.90 43.83 22.74
C SER A 341 -40.05 44.80 23.07
N ASN A 342 -40.12 45.33 24.31
CA ASN A 342 -41.26 46.16 24.75
C ASN A 342 -40.89 47.58 25.24
N THR A 343 -39.71 48.09 24.89
CA THR A 343 -39.33 49.49 25.12
C THR A 343 -39.06 50.17 23.78
N GLY A 344 -40.14 50.51 23.06
CA GLY A 344 -40.05 51.11 21.73
C GLY A 344 -41.39 51.54 21.15
N LYS A 345 -42.30 52.03 22.00
CA LYS A 345 -43.49 52.81 21.60
C LYS A 345 -43.99 53.58 22.82
N ASP A 346 -44.39 54.82 22.57
CA ASP A 346 -45.04 55.79 23.48
C ASP A 346 -44.13 56.73 24.31
N ARG A 347 -43.69 57.81 23.65
CA ARG A 347 -43.84 59.18 24.19
C ARG A 347 -44.38 60.09 23.09
N THR A 348 -45.67 60.42 23.20
CA THR A 348 -46.32 61.54 22.51
C THR A 348 -46.22 62.79 23.39
N LEU A 349 -45.78 63.90 22.79
CA LEU A 349 -46.36 65.24 22.87
C LEU A 349 -45.70 66.14 21.83
#